data_AF-A0A382AK26-F1
#
_entry.id   AF-A0A382AK26-F1
#
_cell.length_a   1.000
_cell.length_b   1.000
_cell.length_c   1.000
_cell.angle_alpha   90.00
_cell.angle_beta   90.00
_cell.angle_gamma   90.00
#
_symmetry.space_group_name_H-M   'P 1'
#
loop_
_entity.id
_entity.type
_entity.pdbx_description
1 polymer ?
#
loop_
_entity_poly.entity_id
_entity_poly.type
_entity_poly.pdbx_seq_one_letter_code
_entity_poly.pdbx_strand_id
1 'polypeptide(L)'
;VKKTALALSLVAVGLLPLSINAQRPTEPTLPPPSITEYHPESTLVVPVHEVPRARFPVVDFHGHPGNLTSNETVERVVAAMDALNVQIMVQAIPSSGTRLTRQIDAVRALGYSERFVFFASLDLENVGPGSGARIAAQLEEDVQAGAVGIGEIQKSFG
;
A
#
# COMPACT_ATOMS: atom_id res chain seq x y z
N VAL A 1 31.30 77.36 19.50
CA VAL A 1 31.45 76.67 18.20
C VAL A 1 32.62 75.69 18.30
N LYS A 2 32.38 74.41 18.60
CA LYS A 2 33.43 73.37 18.58
C LYS A 2 33.07 72.35 17.52
N LYS A 3 33.97 72.20 16.56
CA LYS A 3 33.83 71.43 15.33
C LYS A 3 33.95 69.93 15.61
N THR A 4 33.10 69.21 14.91
CA THR A 4 32.97 67.76 14.76
C THR A 4 34.27 67.07 14.29
N ALA A 5 34.56 65.89 14.84
CA ALA A 5 35.33 64.86 14.16
C ALA A 5 34.55 63.54 14.30
N LEU A 6 33.87 63.16 13.23
CA LEU A 6 33.15 61.90 13.10
C LEU A 6 34.18 60.84 12.63
N ALA A 7 34.56 59.92 13.51
CA ALA A 7 35.39 58.78 13.13
C ALA A 7 34.50 57.73 12.45
N LEU A 8 34.70 57.53 11.15
CA LEU A 8 34.00 56.54 10.34
C LEU A 8 34.73 55.19 10.51
N SER A 9 34.27 54.35 11.45
CA SER A 9 34.72 52.95 11.52
C SER A 9 33.96 52.12 10.49
N LEU A 10 34.64 51.81 9.39
CA LEU A 10 34.15 50.90 8.36
C LEU A 10 34.25 49.46 8.89
N VAL A 11 33.15 48.90 9.39
CA VAL A 11 33.07 47.46 9.70
C VAL A 11 32.72 46.74 8.40
N ALA A 12 33.72 46.14 7.76
CA ALA A 12 33.51 45.24 6.63
C ALA A 12 32.91 43.93 7.15
N VAL A 13 31.58 43.82 7.12
CA VAL A 13 30.89 42.55 7.33
C VAL A 13 31.12 41.71 6.08
N GLY A 14 32.12 40.84 6.11
CA GLY A 14 32.32 39.83 5.08
C GLY A 14 31.15 38.85 5.10
N LEU A 15 30.28 38.90 4.09
CA LEU A 15 29.38 37.80 3.79
C LEU A 15 30.23 36.60 3.32
N LEU A 16 30.58 35.72 4.25
CA LEU A 16 30.97 34.37 3.90
C LEU A 16 29.67 33.62 3.53
N PRO A 17 29.51 33.13 2.29
CA PRO A 17 28.41 32.24 1.99
C PRO A 17 28.64 30.95 2.80
N LEU A 18 27.87 30.77 3.88
CA LEU A 18 27.70 29.46 4.47
C LEU A 18 27.07 28.56 3.40
N SER A 19 27.91 27.82 2.70
CA SER A 19 27.46 26.70 1.89
C SER A 19 26.98 25.63 2.87
N ILE A 20 25.70 25.65 3.21
CA ILE A 20 25.04 24.56 3.93
C ILE A 20 25.12 23.33 3.02
N ASN A 21 26.19 22.54 3.18
CA ASN A 21 26.46 21.37 2.37
C ASN A 21 25.74 20.12 2.90
N ALA A 22 24.64 20.30 3.63
CA ALA A 22 23.95 19.26 4.39
C ALA A 22 23.20 18.23 3.52
N GLN A 23 23.23 18.37 2.18
CA GLN A 23 22.47 17.53 1.26
C GLN A 23 23.29 16.98 0.08
N ARG A 24 24.63 17.10 0.11
CA ARG A 24 25.44 16.37 -0.88
C ARG A 24 25.45 14.89 -0.50
N PRO A 25 25.08 13.97 -1.41
CA PRO A 25 25.24 12.54 -1.16
C PRO A 25 26.72 12.27 -0.92
N THR A 26 27.08 11.94 0.31
CA THR A 26 28.39 11.41 0.63
C THR A 26 28.40 9.92 0.30
N GLU A 27 29.49 9.43 -0.26
CA GLU A 27 29.70 8.00 -0.43
C GLU A 27 29.62 7.32 0.95
N PRO A 28 28.85 6.23 1.10
CA PRO A 28 28.73 5.53 2.38
C PRO A 28 30.10 5.15 2.91
N THR A 29 30.39 5.53 4.16
CA THR A 29 31.67 5.20 4.82
C THR A 29 31.73 3.77 5.34
N LEU A 30 30.61 3.05 5.28
CA LEU A 30 30.48 1.66 5.69
C LEU A 30 30.19 0.80 4.45
N PRO A 31 30.75 -0.42 4.36
CA PRO A 31 30.37 -1.35 3.30
C PRO A 31 28.86 -1.65 3.39
N PRO A 32 28.16 -1.82 2.26
CA PRO A 32 26.74 -2.17 2.28
C PRO A 32 26.56 -3.51 3.00
N PRO A 33 25.54 -3.65 3.87
CA PRO A 33 25.27 -4.91 4.55
C PRO A 33 24.88 -5.98 3.52
N SER A 34 25.20 -7.24 3.80
CA SER A 34 24.61 -8.35 3.06
C SER A 34 23.10 -8.41 3.30
N ILE A 35 22.38 -9.11 2.42
CA ILE A 35 20.91 -9.27 2.55
C ILE A 35 20.51 -9.91 3.90
N THR A 36 21.38 -10.74 4.48
CA THR A 36 21.17 -11.39 5.78
C THR A 36 21.55 -10.52 6.97
N GLU A 37 22.31 -9.44 6.76
CA GLU A 37 22.71 -8.50 7.81
C GLU A 37 21.80 -7.26 7.82
N TYR A 38 21.02 -7.04 6.76
CA TYR A 38 20.12 -5.90 6.64
C TYR A 38 18.86 -6.08 7.50
N HIS A 39 18.94 -5.59 8.75
CA HIS A 39 17.83 -5.50 9.68
C HIS A 39 17.54 -4.02 10.00
N PRO A 40 16.79 -3.31 9.13
CA PRO A 40 16.47 -1.91 9.37
C PRO A 40 15.54 -1.79 10.58
N GLU A 41 16.03 -1.15 11.63
CA GLU A 41 15.21 -0.76 12.77
C GLU A 41 14.57 0.61 12.52
N SER A 42 13.36 0.82 13.02
CA SER A 42 12.72 2.14 12.96
C SER A 42 13.56 3.15 13.74
N THR A 43 14.00 4.22 13.07
CA THR A 43 14.71 5.35 13.71
C THR A 43 13.75 6.42 14.23
N LEU A 44 12.43 6.22 14.08
CA LEU A 44 11.40 7.15 14.53
C LEU A 44 11.22 7.05 16.05
N VAL A 45 11.88 7.95 16.79
CA VAL A 45 11.76 8.06 18.25
C VAL A 45 10.81 9.21 18.60
N VAL A 46 9.51 8.89 18.71
CA VAL A 46 8.46 9.83 19.13
C VAL A 46 7.48 9.12 20.07
N PRO A 47 6.76 9.83 20.96
CA PRO A 47 5.68 9.22 21.72
C PRO A 47 4.63 8.57 20.81
N VAL A 48 4.24 7.34 21.14
CA VAL A 48 3.21 6.61 20.39
C VAL A 48 1.82 7.00 20.91
N HIS A 49 0.89 7.22 19.99
CA HIS A 49 -0.53 7.40 20.32
C HIS A 49 -1.36 6.40 19.51
N GLU A 50 -1.81 5.34 20.17
CA GLU A 50 -2.57 4.26 19.53
C GLU A 50 -4.04 4.65 19.34
N VAL A 51 -4.54 4.46 18.13
CA VAL A 51 -5.96 4.61 17.77
C VAL A 51 -6.41 3.30 17.12
N PRO A 52 -6.68 2.25 17.91
CA PRO A 52 -6.84 0.88 17.41
C PRO A 52 -8.14 0.67 16.62
N ARG A 53 -9.08 1.61 16.66
CA ARG A 53 -10.36 1.55 15.96
C ARG A 53 -10.63 2.85 15.25
N ALA A 54 -11.01 2.79 13.97
CA ALA A 54 -11.35 3.99 13.22
C ALA A 54 -12.59 4.68 13.82
N ARG A 55 -12.51 6.02 13.97
CA ARG A 55 -13.62 6.83 14.51
C ARG A 55 -14.88 6.73 13.64
N PHE A 56 -14.69 6.64 12.33
CA PHE A 56 -15.76 6.49 11.34
C PHE A 56 -15.63 5.16 10.62
N PRO A 57 -16.72 4.61 10.06
CA PRO A 57 -16.67 3.39 9.28
C PRO A 57 -15.74 3.57 8.06
N VAL A 58 -14.89 2.58 7.78
CA VAL A 58 -13.93 2.65 6.67
C VAL A 58 -14.12 1.53 5.66
N VAL A 59 -13.65 1.77 4.43
CA VAL A 59 -13.47 0.76 3.39
C VAL A 59 -11.98 0.45 3.31
N ASP A 60 -11.61 -0.81 3.55
CA ASP A 60 -10.27 -1.30 3.23
C ASP A 60 -10.23 -1.59 1.73
N PHE A 61 -9.53 -0.75 0.96
CA PHE A 61 -9.45 -0.90 -0.49
C PHE A 61 -8.40 -1.92 -0.95
N HIS A 62 -7.62 -2.48 -0.02
CA HIS A 62 -6.50 -3.36 -0.36
C HIS A 62 -6.26 -4.40 0.74
N GLY A 63 -7.22 -5.30 0.91
CA GLY A 63 -7.16 -6.37 1.90
C GLY A 63 -6.49 -7.64 1.36
N HIS A 64 -5.63 -8.26 2.16
CA HIS A 64 -5.07 -9.60 1.91
C HIS A 64 -5.58 -10.62 2.94
N PRO A 65 -6.87 -11.02 2.90
CA PRO A 65 -7.52 -11.80 3.96
C PRO A 65 -7.11 -13.28 4.08
N GLY A 66 -6.18 -13.75 3.25
CA GLY A 66 -5.82 -15.17 3.13
C GLY A 66 -6.83 -15.98 2.33
N ASN A 67 -7.02 -17.25 2.70
CA ASN A 67 -7.89 -18.16 1.94
C ASN A 67 -9.38 -17.99 2.28
N LEU A 68 -10.07 -17.13 1.52
CA LEU A 68 -11.52 -16.91 1.65
C LEU A 68 -12.42 -18.09 1.23
N THR A 69 -11.87 -19.25 0.84
CA THR A 69 -12.70 -20.47 0.69
C THR A 69 -12.88 -21.23 2.00
N SER A 70 -12.23 -20.81 3.09
CA SER A 70 -12.36 -21.41 4.42
C SER A 70 -13.28 -20.56 5.29
N ASN A 71 -14.33 -21.15 5.85
CA ASN A 71 -15.26 -20.45 6.73
C ASN A 71 -14.55 -19.82 7.93
N GLU A 72 -13.62 -20.54 8.56
CA GLU A 72 -12.83 -20.04 9.68
C GLU A 72 -12.03 -18.78 9.28
N THR A 73 -11.50 -18.74 8.07
CA THR A 73 -10.77 -17.56 7.59
C THR A 73 -11.71 -16.39 7.34
N VAL A 74 -12.88 -16.61 6.73
CA VAL A 74 -13.88 -15.56 6.53
C VAL A 74 -14.31 -14.96 7.87
N GLU A 75 -14.66 -15.80 8.85
CA GLU A 75 -15.10 -15.36 10.18
C GLU A 75 -14.01 -14.60 10.93
N ARG A 76 -12.76 -15.10 10.90
CA ARG A 76 -11.62 -14.42 11.51
C ARG A 76 -11.39 -13.03 10.91
N VAL A 77 -11.51 -12.91 9.59
CA VAL A 77 -11.33 -11.64 8.88
C VAL A 77 -12.45 -10.66 9.23
N VAL A 78 -13.71 -11.11 9.22
CA VAL A 78 -14.85 -10.27 9.61
C VAL A 78 -14.72 -9.78 11.06
N ALA A 79 -14.29 -10.65 11.99
CA ALA A 79 -14.04 -10.25 13.37
C ALA A 79 -12.95 -9.16 13.48
N ALA A 80 -11.87 -9.28 12.69
CA ALA A 80 -10.84 -8.24 12.63
C ALA A 80 -11.37 -6.94 12.01
N MET A 81 -12.18 -7.02 10.96
CA MET A 81 -12.83 -5.86 10.35
C MET A 81 -13.72 -5.12 11.38
N ASP A 82 -14.51 -5.86 12.17
CA ASP A 82 -15.39 -5.30 13.20
C ASP A 82 -14.59 -4.57 14.30
N ALA A 83 -13.49 -5.19 14.75
CA ALA A 83 -12.59 -4.60 15.75
C ALA A 83 -11.99 -3.26 15.28
N LEU A 84 -11.69 -3.15 13.98
CA LEU A 84 -11.06 -1.97 13.35
C LEU A 84 -12.08 -0.92 12.85
N ASN A 85 -13.38 -1.24 12.85
CA ASN A 85 -14.45 -0.46 12.21
C ASN A 85 -14.36 -0.42 10.67
N VAL A 86 -13.86 -1.49 10.06
CA VAL A 86 -13.87 -1.71 8.61
C VAL A 86 -15.22 -2.31 8.22
N GLN A 87 -15.98 -1.62 7.38
CA GLN A 87 -17.29 -2.10 6.93
C GLN A 87 -17.17 -2.96 5.69
N ILE A 88 -16.33 -2.55 4.76
CA ILE A 88 -16.15 -3.23 3.48
C ILE A 88 -14.67 -3.46 3.26
N MET A 89 -14.30 -4.66 2.83
CA MET A 89 -12.98 -4.99 2.36
C MET A 89 -13.02 -5.30 0.87
N VAL A 90 -12.25 -4.58 0.08
CA VAL A 90 -11.89 -4.97 -1.28
C VAL A 90 -10.76 -5.99 -1.16
N GLN A 91 -11.06 -7.25 -1.44
CA GLN A 91 -10.07 -8.31 -1.38
C GLN A 91 -9.15 -8.20 -2.60
N ALA A 92 -7.85 -8.07 -2.35
CA ALA A 92 -6.83 -7.81 -3.36
C ALA A 92 -5.98 -9.04 -3.71
N ILE A 93 -6.24 -10.21 -3.10
CA ILE A 93 -5.50 -11.43 -3.43
C ILE A 93 -5.80 -11.81 -4.88
N PRO A 94 -4.78 -12.04 -5.73
CA PRO A 94 -5.01 -12.41 -7.10
C PRO A 94 -5.88 -13.66 -7.25
N SER A 95 -6.97 -13.57 -8.00
CA SER A 95 -7.94 -14.65 -8.12
C SER A 95 -8.80 -14.46 -9.37
N SER A 96 -9.09 -15.55 -10.08
CA SER A 96 -9.96 -15.58 -11.25
C SER A 96 -10.62 -16.94 -11.42
N GLY A 97 -11.62 -16.99 -12.30
CA GLY A 97 -12.38 -18.19 -12.66
C GLY A 97 -12.90 -18.93 -11.43
N THR A 98 -12.77 -20.26 -11.45
CA THR A 98 -13.27 -21.15 -10.38
C THR A 98 -12.80 -20.75 -8.98
N ARG A 99 -11.56 -20.26 -8.85
CA ARG A 99 -11.00 -19.88 -7.54
C ARG A 99 -11.73 -18.66 -6.98
N LEU A 100 -11.94 -17.65 -7.81
CA LEU A 100 -12.69 -16.45 -7.45
C LEU A 100 -14.15 -16.79 -7.11
N THR A 101 -14.82 -17.57 -7.96
CA THR A 101 -16.22 -17.98 -7.74
C THR A 101 -16.38 -18.67 -6.38
N ARG A 102 -15.48 -19.60 -6.03
CA ARG A 102 -15.51 -20.30 -4.73
C ARG A 102 -15.32 -19.37 -3.52
N GLN A 103 -14.50 -18.34 -3.65
CA GLN A 103 -14.31 -17.36 -2.57
C GLN A 103 -15.57 -16.51 -2.38
N ILE A 104 -16.16 -16.05 -3.49
CA ILE A 104 -17.41 -15.30 -3.49
C ILE A 104 -18.54 -16.15 -2.88
N ASP A 105 -18.66 -17.41 -3.30
CA ASP A 105 -19.70 -18.31 -2.82
C ASP A 105 -19.55 -18.64 -1.34
N ALA A 106 -18.32 -18.84 -0.84
CA ALA A 106 -18.07 -19.07 0.58
C ALA A 106 -18.48 -17.86 1.44
N VAL A 107 -18.12 -16.65 1.01
CA VAL A 107 -18.54 -15.40 1.69
C VAL A 107 -20.06 -15.21 1.64
N ARG A 108 -20.70 -15.50 0.50
CA ARG A 108 -22.16 -15.47 0.34
C ARG A 108 -22.86 -16.48 1.24
N ALA A 109 -22.35 -17.72 1.31
CA ALA A 109 -22.93 -18.79 2.10
C ALA A 109 -22.94 -18.47 3.61
N LEU A 110 -21.98 -17.68 4.08
CA LEU A 110 -21.91 -17.19 5.46
C LEU A 110 -22.70 -15.90 5.71
N GLY A 111 -23.33 -15.32 4.68
CA GLY A 111 -24.13 -14.10 4.80
C GLY A 111 -23.31 -12.81 4.86
N TYR A 112 -22.04 -12.82 4.46
CA TYR A 112 -21.15 -11.65 4.52
C TYR A 112 -20.96 -10.94 3.18
N SER A 113 -21.90 -11.07 2.24
CA SER A 113 -21.80 -10.47 0.90
C SER A 113 -21.56 -8.97 0.90
N GLU A 114 -22.20 -8.24 1.83
CA GLU A 114 -22.06 -6.78 1.94
C GLU A 114 -20.75 -6.34 2.63
N ARG A 115 -19.95 -7.29 3.12
CA ARG A 115 -18.67 -7.01 3.80
C ARG A 115 -17.47 -7.13 2.87
N PHE A 116 -17.63 -7.75 1.71
CA PHE A 116 -16.53 -8.00 0.79
C PHE A 116 -16.85 -7.53 -0.63
N VAL A 117 -15.86 -6.92 -1.25
CA VAL A 117 -15.83 -6.60 -2.67
C VAL A 117 -14.71 -7.42 -3.29
N PHE A 118 -14.98 -8.02 -4.44
CA PHE A 118 -14.01 -8.87 -5.13
C PHE A 118 -13.54 -8.21 -6.42
N PHE A 119 -12.23 -8.12 -6.57
CA PHE A 119 -11.61 -7.81 -7.86
C PHE A 119 -11.07 -9.09 -8.49
N ALA A 120 -11.21 -9.18 -9.82
CA ALA A 120 -10.66 -10.25 -10.62
C ALA A 120 -9.19 -9.95 -10.95
N SER A 121 -8.37 -11.00 -11.04
CA SER A 121 -7.08 -10.94 -11.71
C SER A 121 -7.23 -11.42 -13.15
N LEU A 122 -6.37 -10.90 -14.02
CA LEU A 122 -6.31 -11.38 -15.39
C LEU A 122 -5.34 -12.56 -15.46
N ASP A 123 -5.73 -13.61 -16.19
CA ASP A 123 -4.80 -14.68 -16.56
C ASP A 123 -3.88 -14.21 -17.68
N LEU A 124 -2.72 -13.71 -17.26
CA LEU A 124 -1.69 -13.15 -18.12
C LEU A 124 -0.57 -14.15 -18.43
N GLU A 125 -0.79 -15.44 -18.23
CA GLU A 125 0.17 -16.46 -18.66
C GLU A 125 0.18 -16.59 -20.19
N ASN A 126 1.39 -16.77 -20.75
CA ASN A 126 1.62 -17.05 -22.17
C ASN A 126 0.92 -16.07 -23.14
N VAL A 127 0.95 -14.78 -22.84
CA VAL A 127 0.33 -13.74 -23.69
C VAL A 127 1.05 -13.62 -25.04
N GLY A 128 0.27 -13.60 -26.12
CA GLY A 128 0.73 -13.40 -27.49
C GLY A 128 -0.39 -12.88 -28.41
N PRO A 129 -0.17 -12.83 -29.72
CA PRO A 129 -1.19 -12.41 -30.68
C PRO A 129 -2.49 -13.22 -30.51
N GLY A 130 -3.61 -12.54 -30.34
CA GLY A 130 -4.93 -13.16 -30.17
C GLY A 130 -5.32 -13.51 -28.72
N SER A 131 -4.43 -13.38 -27.73
CA SER A 131 -4.74 -13.70 -26.32
C SER A 131 -5.84 -12.80 -25.72
N GLY A 132 -6.06 -11.61 -26.27
CA GLY A 132 -7.06 -10.67 -25.76
C GLY A 132 -8.48 -11.24 -25.68
N ALA A 133 -8.89 -12.08 -26.65
CA ALA A 133 -10.22 -12.70 -26.64
C ALA A 133 -10.39 -13.69 -25.48
N ARG A 134 -9.35 -14.47 -25.17
CA ARG A 134 -9.35 -15.40 -24.02
C ARG A 134 -9.41 -14.65 -22.69
N ILE A 135 -8.59 -13.62 -22.54
CA ILE A 135 -8.53 -12.81 -21.30
C ILE A 135 -9.87 -12.07 -21.09
N ALA A 136 -10.45 -11.52 -22.16
CA ALA A 136 -11.76 -10.87 -22.09
C ALA A 136 -12.85 -11.87 -21.67
N ALA A 137 -12.89 -13.07 -22.25
CA ALA A 137 -13.86 -14.10 -21.87
C ALA A 137 -13.75 -14.49 -20.39
N GLN A 138 -12.54 -14.68 -19.87
CA GLN A 138 -12.32 -14.95 -18.44
C GLN A 138 -12.79 -13.78 -17.56
N LEU A 139 -12.51 -12.54 -17.95
CA LEU A 139 -12.97 -11.37 -17.20
C LEU A 139 -14.51 -11.27 -17.21
N GLU A 140 -15.17 -11.57 -18.33
CA GLU A 140 -16.63 -11.62 -18.43
C GLU A 140 -17.23 -12.66 -17.47
N GLU A 141 -16.65 -13.86 -17.40
CA GLU A 141 -17.05 -14.90 -16.45
C GLU A 141 -16.89 -14.45 -14.98
N ASP A 142 -15.78 -13.78 -14.66
CA ASP A 142 -15.52 -13.28 -13.31
C ASP A 142 -16.48 -12.15 -12.90
N VAL A 143 -16.80 -11.24 -13.83
CA VAL A 143 -17.80 -10.20 -13.62
C VAL A 143 -19.18 -10.84 -13.37
N GLN A 144 -19.54 -11.87 -14.13
CA GLN A 144 -20.79 -12.61 -13.91
C GLN A 144 -20.83 -13.32 -12.55
N ALA A 145 -19.69 -13.84 -12.06
CA ALA A 145 -19.59 -14.44 -10.73
C ALA A 145 -19.76 -13.40 -9.61
N GLY A 146 -19.38 -12.14 -9.87
CA GLY A 146 -19.58 -11.00 -8.97
C GLY A 146 -18.34 -10.16 -8.72
N ALA A 147 -17.27 -10.30 -9.50
CA ALA A 147 -16.20 -9.32 -9.48
C ALA A 147 -16.68 -7.97 -10.03
N VAL A 148 -16.20 -6.88 -9.43
CA VAL A 148 -16.61 -5.51 -9.79
C VAL A 148 -15.43 -4.63 -10.25
N GLY A 149 -14.26 -5.23 -10.43
CA GLY A 149 -13.06 -4.53 -10.86
C GLY A 149 -11.90 -5.48 -11.14
N ILE A 150 -10.80 -4.92 -11.63
CA ILE A 150 -9.54 -5.64 -11.83
C ILE A 150 -8.58 -5.27 -10.70
N GLY A 151 -7.99 -6.29 -10.09
CA GLY A 151 -7.10 -6.16 -8.95
C GLY A 151 -5.67 -5.91 -9.35
N GLU A 152 -4.75 -6.29 -8.47
CA GLU A 152 -3.32 -6.16 -8.72
C GLU A 152 -2.89 -6.89 -9.99
N ILE A 153 -2.20 -6.18 -10.88
CA ILE A 153 -1.39 -6.78 -11.94
C ILE A 153 -0.02 -7.10 -11.34
N GLN A 154 0.35 -8.39 -11.38
CA GLN A 154 1.59 -8.86 -10.76
C GLN A 154 2.81 -8.26 -11.46
N LYS A 155 3.85 -7.94 -10.68
CA LYS A 155 5.12 -7.39 -11.19
C LYS A 155 5.81 -8.32 -12.18
N SER A 156 5.53 -9.63 -12.12
CA SER A 156 6.04 -10.62 -13.06
C SER A 156 5.50 -10.47 -14.47
N PHE A 157 4.45 -9.66 -14.68
CA PHE A 157 3.86 -9.41 -15.99
C PHE A 157 4.69 -8.43 -16.87
N GLY A 158 5.81 -7.89 -16.37
CA GLY A 158 6.73 -7.06 -17.15
C GLY A 158 7.51 -6.08 -16.32
#